data_AF-A0A1X1QUU4-F1
#
_entry.id   AF-A0A1X1QUU4-F1
#
_cell.length_a   1.000
_cell.length_b   1.000
_cell.length_c   1.000
_cell.angle_alpha   90.00
_cell.angle_beta   90.00
_cell.angle_gamma   90.00
#
_symmetry.space_group_name_H-M   'P 1'
#
loop_
_entity.id
_entity.type
_entity.pdbx_description
1 polymer ?
#
loop_
_entity_poly.entity_id
_entity_poly.type
_entity_poly.pdbx_seq_one_letter_code
_entity_poly.pdbx_strand_id
1 'polypeptide(L)'
;MGIAKEQEQLEEYLKTPFQIEKYKGNAWFQLSEAEREVFALEYEDMRELAAVHTLYFCAIGISEEIETSRIDSLKKELPWLTEMMTDPQEWKKFAALFGIPNRKAAAFFYKHEFWETRNDLAVYADEQKQ
;
A
#
# COMPACT_ATOMS: atom_id res chain seq x y z
N MET A 1 -1.92 16.31 11.91
CA MET A 1 -2.78 15.11 12.02
C MET A 1 -1.88 13.90 12.23
N GLY A 2 -2.07 13.15 13.32
CA GLY A 2 -1.23 12.01 13.67
C GLY A 2 -1.78 10.67 13.21
N ILE A 3 -1.06 9.59 13.51
CA ILE A 3 -1.41 8.20 13.16
C ILE A 3 -2.82 7.85 13.62
N ALA A 4 -3.22 8.25 14.83
CA ALA A 4 -4.54 7.97 15.38
C ALA A 4 -5.68 8.50 14.49
N LYS A 5 -5.49 9.67 13.88
CA LYS A 5 -6.50 10.25 12.99
C LYS A 5 -6.55 9.53 11.64
N GLU A 6 -5.41 9.07 11.14
CA GLU A 6 -5.37 8.27 9.91
C GLU A 6 -6.02 6.89 10.12
N GLN A 7 -5.89 6.30 11.33
CA GLN A 7 -6.65 5.10 11.72
C GLN A 7 -8.16 5.36 11.71
N GLU A 8 -8.63 6.44 12.34
CA GLU A 8 -10.06 6.82 12.35
C GLU A 8 -10.61 7.01 10.92
N GLN A 9 -9.84 7.68 10.05
CA GLN A 9 -10.23 7.89 8.65
C GLN A 9 -10.27 6.58 7.86
N LEU A 10 -9.33 5.66 8.11
CA LEU A 10 -9.37 4.33 7.52
C LEU A 10 -10.62 3.58 7.98
N GLU A 11 -10.95 3.61 9.27
CA GLU A 11 -12.16 2.97 9.79
C GLU A 11 -13.44 3.54 9.16
N GLU A 12 -13.55 4.87 9.04
CA GLU A 12 -14.67 5.53 8.37
C GLU A 12 -14.77 5.14 6.89
N TYR A 13 -13.63 5.10 6.19
CA TYR A 13 -13.57 4.61 4.83
C TYR A 13 -14.12 3.18 4.75
N LEU A 14 -13.60 2.26 5.56
CA LEU A 14 -13.98 0.84 5.56
C LEU A 14 -15.45 0.57 5.90
N LYS A 15 -16.13 1.47 6.65
CA LYS A 15 -17.58 1.39 6.89
C LYS A 15 -18.43 1.54 5.63
N THR A 16 -17.90 2.16 4.57
CA THR A 16 -18.62 2.26 3.29
C THR A 16 -18.74 0.85 2.68
N PRO A 17 -19.92 0.43 2.18
CA PRO A 17 -20.07 -0.90 1.59
C PRO A 17 -19.06 -1.18 0.47
N PHE A 18 -18.43 -2.36 0.50
CA PHE A 18 -17.54 -2.78 -0.57
C PHE A 18 -18.34 -2.99 -1.86
N GLN A 19 -17.90 -2.35 -2.94
CA GLN A 19 -18.55 -2.42 -4.25
C GLN A 19 -17.54 -2.90 -5.27
N ILE A 20 -17.49 -4.21 -5.53
CA ILE A 20 -16.52 -4.84 -6.44
C ILE A 20 -16.48 -4.19 -7.83
N GLU A 21 -17.63 -3.72 -8.33
CA GLU A 21 -17.74 -3.04 -9.64
C GLU A 21 -16.88 -1.77 -9.74
N LYS A 22 -16.59 -1.09 -8.63
CA LYS A 22 -15.71 0.09 -8.62
C LYS A 22 -14.23 -0.26 -8.82
N TYR A 23 -13.87 -1.52 -8.59
CA TYR A 23 -12.49 -2.01 -8.63
C TYR A 23 -12.22 -2.89 -9.85
N LYS A 24 -13.28 -3.36 -10.54
CA LYS A 24 -13.14 -4.07 -11.81
C LYS A 24 -12.44 -3.20 -12.84
N GLY A 25 -11.44 -3.78 -13.51
CA GLY A 25 -10.64 -3.09 -14.53
C GLY A 25 -9.48 -2.25 -13.98
N ASN A 26 -9.44 -1.96 -12.68
CA ASN A 26 -8.26 -1.35 -12.07
C ASN A 26 -7.18 -2.43 -11.89
N ALA A 27 -6.09 -2.33 -12.67
CA ALA A 27 -4.97 -3.27 -12.64
C ALA A 27 -4.38 -3.48 -11.24
N TRP A 28 -4.51 -2.48 -10.37
CA TRP A 28 -4.06 -2.53 -8.98
C TRP A 28 -4.88 -3.50 -8.12
N PHE A 29 -6.21 -3.47 -8.31
CA PHE A 29 -7.19 -4.29 -7.59
C PHE A 29 -7.50 -5.62 -8.30
N GLN A 30 -6.92 -5.85 -9.48
CA GLN A 30 -7.01 -7.14 -10.14
C GLN A 30 -6.29 -8.19 -9.27
N LEU A 31 -7.07 -9.20 -8.92
CA LEU A 31 -6.67 -10.45 -8.30
C LEU A 31 -7.31 -11.53 -9.18
N SER A 32 -6.51 -12.15 -10.03
CA SER A 32 -6.90 -13.40 -10.69
C SER A 32 -7.12 -14.50 -9.65
N GLU A 33 -7.82 -15.57 -10.01
CA GLU A 33 -8.01 -16.73 -9.13
C GLU A 33 -6.67 -17.30 -8.66
N ALA A 34 -5.69 -17.40 -9.56
CA ALA A 34 -4.34 -17.84 -9.23
C ALA A 34 -3.63 -16.90 -8.23
N GLU A 35 -3.76 -15.58 -8.38
CA GLU A 35 -3.18 -14.63 -7.43
C GLU A 35 -3.87 -14.69 -6.06
N ARG A 36 -5.19 -14.93 -6.02
CA ARG A 36 -5.90 -15.19 -4.76
C ARG A 36 -5.35 -16.43 -4.08
N GLU A 37 -5.07 -17.50 -4.80
CA GLU A 37 -4.47 -18.71 -4.24
C GLU A 37 -3.03 -18.48 -3.75
N VAL A 38 -2.20 -17.82 -4.56
CA VAL A 38 -0.77 -17.58 -4.26
C VAL A 38 -0.60 -16.63 -3.08
N PHE A 39 -1.31 -15.51 -3.08
CA PHE A 39 -1.18 -14.47 -2.04
C PHE A 39 -2.15 -14.67 -0.88
N ALA A 40 -3.19 -15.51 -1.04
CA ALA A 40 -4.29 -15.69 -0.08
C ALA A 40 -4.92 -14.35 0.33
N LEU A 41 -5.08 -13.44 -0.64
CA LEU A 41 -5.72 -12.14 -0.48
C LEU A 41 -7.11 -12.17 -1.09
N GLU A 42 -8.07 -11.57 -0.38
CA GLU A 42 -9.41 -11.34 -0.88
C GLU A 42 -9.59 -9.90 -1.37
N TYR A 43 -10.64 -9.65 -2.15
CA TYR A 43 -10.92 -8.30 -2.66
C TYR A 43 -11.17 -7.29 -1.53
N GLU A 44 -11.76 -7.74 -0.43
CA GLU A 44 -11.97 -6.96 0.77
C GLU A 44 -10.64 -6.56 1.44
N ASP A 45 -9.66 -7.47 1.44
CA ASP A 45 -8.32 -7.19 1.97
C ASP A 45 -7.62 -6.10 1.16
N MET A 46 -7.75 -6.16 -0.17
CA MET A 46 -7.10 -5.21 -1.07
C MET A 46 -7.50 -3.77 -0.81
N ARG A 47 -8.73 -3.55 -0.35
CA ARG A 47 -9.22 -2.21 -0.07
C ARG A 47 -8.49 -1.55 1.09
N GLU A 48 -8.37 -2.25 2.21
CA GLU A 48 -7.63 -1.78 3.37
C GLU A 48 -6.14 -1.66 3.04
N LEU A 49 -5.57 -2.72 2.45
CA LEU A 49 -4.14 -2.76 2.09
C LEU A 49 -3.76 -1.65 1.11
N ALA A 50 -4.55 -1.41 0.07
CA ALA A 50 -4.27 -0.35 -0.90
C ALA A 50 -4.36 1.04 -0.28
N ALA A 51 -5.35 1.31 0.59
CA ALA A 51 -5.46 2.60 1.25
C ALA A 51 -4.26 2.88 2.16
N VAL A 52 -3.86 1.89 2.97
CA VAL A 52 -2.69 2.03 3.86
C VAL A 52 -1.39 2.10 3.05
N HIS A 53 -1.32 1.41 1.92
CA HIS A 53 -0.18 1.46 1.02
C HIS A 53 -0.02 2.82 0.33
N THR A 54 -1.10 3.43 -0.15
CA THR A 54 -1.08 4.81 -0.67
C THR A 54 -0.60 5.79 0.40
N LEU A 55 -1.08 5.64 1.65
CA LEU A 55 -0.63 6.47 2.76
C LEU A 55 0.86 6.28 3.05
N TYR A 56 1.35 5.04 3.05
CA TYR A 56 2.77 4.74 3.16
C TYR A 56 3.58 5.42 2.06
N PHE A 57 3.17 5.28 0.79
CA PHE A 57 3.84 5.87 -0.37
C PHE A 57 3.90 7.39 -0.30
N CYS A 58 2.81 8.03 0.15
CA CYS A 58 2.82 9.47 0.40
C CYS A 58 3.79 9.83 1.55
N ALA A 59 3.81 9.04 2.63
CA ALA A 59 4.69 9.27 3.77
C ALA A 59 6.19 9.18 3.42
N ILE A 60 6.57 8.28 2.51
CA ILE A 60 7.95 8.17 2.00
C ILE A 60 8.22 9.07 0.78
N GLY A 61 7.22 9.77 0.25
CA GLY A 61 7.38 10.74 -0.85
C GLY A 61 7.34 10.15 -2.26
N ILE A 62 6.87 8.91 -2.44
CA ILE A 62 6.70 8.28 -3.76
C ILE A 62 5.41 8.74 -4.46
N SER A 63 4.37 9.12 -3.70
CA SER A 63 3.08 9.60 -4.23
C SER A 63 2.68 10.93 -3.61
N GLU A 64 1.89 11.73 -4.34
CA GLU A 64 1.35 13.02 -3.93
C GLU A 64 -0.19 13.01 -3.81
N GLU A 65 -0.80 11.83 -3.73
CA GLU A 65 -2.25 11.65 -3.71
C GLU A 65 -2.95 12.23 -2.46
N ILE A 66 -2.19 12.42 -1.37
CA ILE A 66 -2.70 12.91 -0.09
C ILE A 66 -2.10 14.29 0.21
N GLU A 67 -2.92 15.19 0.77
CA GLU A 67 -2.51 16.55 1.13
C GLU A 67 -1.22 16.58 1.96
N THR A 68 -0.24 17.37 1.52
CA THR A 68 1.09 17.50 2.15
C THR A 68 1.01 17.77 3.64
N SER A 69 0.09 18.63 4.08
CA SER A 69 -0.06 18.97 5.51
C SER A 69 -0.43 17.77 6.41
N ARG A 70 -1.16 16.78 5.86
CA ARG A 70 -1.48 15.53 6.54
C ARG A 70 -0.23 14.66 6.64
N ILE A 71 0.46 14.50 5.52
CA ILE A 71 1.68 13.70 5.41
C ILE A 71 2.81 14.24 6.30
N ASP A 72 3.06 15.55 6.31
CA ASP A 72 4.08 16.18 7.16
C ASP A 72 3.85 15.91 8.64
N SER A 73 2.59 15.84 9.05
CA SER A 73 2.24 15.54 10.42
C SER A 73 2.48 14.06 10.75
N LEU A 74 2.16 13.15 9.82
CA LEU A 74 2.41 11.72 9.96
C LEU A 74 3.91 11.41 10.01
N LYS A 75 4.72 12.03 9.14
CA LYS A 75 6.18 11.87 9.09
C LYS A 75 6.85 12.27 10.41
N LYS A 76 6.33 13.30 11.11
CA LYS A 76 6.83 13.70 12.44
C LYS A 76 6.69 12.61 13.50
N GLU A 77 5.68 11.75 13.39
CA GLU A 77 5.45 10.64 14.31
C GLU A 77 6.20 9.36 13.90
N LEU A 78 6.69 9.32 12.66
CA LEU A 78 7.32 8.15 12.04
C LEU A 78 8.74 8.47 11.54
N PRO A 79 9.68 8.86 12.43
CA PRO A 79 11.04 9.27 12.04
C PRO A 79 11.92 8.13 11.49
N TRP A 80 11.41 6.91 11.49
CA TRP A 80 12.08 5.72 10.99
C TRP A 80 11.74 5.42 9.52
N LEU A 81 10.85 6.19 8.90
CA LEU A 81 10.54 6.04 7.47
C LEU A 81 11.70 6.52 6.61
N THR A 82 12.01 5.75 5.57
CA THR A 82 13.07 6.09 4.64
C THR A 82 12.47 6.74 3.39
N GLU A 83 12.93 7.95 3.07
CA GLU A 83 12.37 8.70 1.93
C GLU A 83 12.77 8.08 0.59
N MET A 84 11.84 8.14 -0.37
CA MET A 84 12.01 7.72 -1.76
C MET A 84 12.40 6.24 -1.95
N MET A 85 12.15 5.40 -0.95
CA MET A 85 12.50 3.99 -1.00
C MET A 85 11.41 3.13 -0.35
N THR A 86 10.99 2.09 -1.08
CA THR A 86 10.14 1.03 -0.52
C THR A 86 11.01 -0.02 0.15
N ASP A 87 10.70 -0.38 1.39
CA ASP A 87 11.33 -1.51 2.08
C ASP A 87 10.24 -2.44 2.64
N PRO A 88 10.31 -3.76 2.41
CA PRO A 88 9.28 -4.69 2.86
C PRO A 88 9.14 -4.76 4.39
N GLN A 89 10.22 -4.56 5.15
CA GLN A 89 10.14 -4.57 6.62
C GLN A 89 9.54 -3.27 7.15
N GLU A 90 9.93 -2.14 6.56
CA GLU A 90 9.38 -0.82 6.83
C GLU A 90 7.87 -0.79 6.54
N TRP A 91 7.47 -1.30 5.37
CA TRP A 91 6.06 -1.46 4.99
C TRP A 91 5.29 -2.31 6.00
N LYS A 92 5.79 -3.49 6.39
CA LYS A 92 5.09 -4.34 7.37
C LYS A 92 4.95 -3.65 8.72
N LYS A 93 6.00 -2.94 9.17
CA LYS A 93 5.96 -2.16 10.41
C LYS A 93 4.93 -1.03 10.32
N PHE A 94 4.83 -0.36 9.17
CA PHE A 94 3.83 0.67 8.92
C PHE A 94 2.41 0.09 8.91
N ALA A 95 2.18 -0.97 8.15
CA ALA A 95 0.88 -1.65 8.05
C ALA A 95 0.38 -2.16 9.41
N ALA A 96 1.29 -2.63 10.27
CA ALA A 96 0.94 -3.06 11.63
C ALA A 96 0.35 -1.92 12.49
N LEU A 97 0.68 -0.66 12.22
CA LEU A 97 0.04 0.49 12.88
C LEU A 97 -1.46 0.55 12.59
N PHE A 98 -1.92 -0.02 11.48
CA PHE A 98 -3.34 -0.04 11.08
C PHE A 98 -4.01 -1.38 11.39
N GLY A 99 -3.38 -2.24 12.20
CA GLY A 99 -3.93 -3.55 12.55
C GLY A 99 -3.82 -4.60 11.45
N ILE A 100 -3.12 -4.31 10.35
CA ILE A 100 -2.94 -5.24 9.24
C ILE A 100 -1.96 -6.35 9.66
N PRO A 101 -2.35 -7.63 9.54
CA PRO A 101 -1.44 -8.75 9.84
C PRO A 101 -0.22 -8.77 8.92
N ASN A 102 0.97 -9.03 9.48
CA ASN A 102 2.23 -9.12 8.73
C ASN A 102 2.16 -10.02 7.49
N ARG A 103 1.40 -11.13 7.57
CA ARG A 103 1.18 -12.05 6.43
C ARG A 103 0.50 -11.34 5.25
N LYS A 104 -0.56 -10.56 5.52
CA LYS A 104 -1.31 -9.83 4.49
C LYS A 104 -0.48 -8.67 3.93
N ALA A 105 0.22 -7.94 4.81
CA ALA A 105 1.15 -6.89 4.39
C ALA A 105 2.25 -7.44 3.47
N ALA A 106 2.88 -8.57 3.83
CA ALA A 106 3.88 -9.23 2.99
C ALA A 106 3.29 -9.68 1.64
N ALA A 107 2.13 -10.35 1.66
CA ALA A 107 1.45 -10.80 0.45
C ALA A 107 1.14 -9.64 -0.50
N PHE A 108 0.68 -8.52 0.04
CA PHE A 108 0.40 -7.31 -0.75
C PHE A 108 1.66 -6.70 -1.35
N PHE A 109 2.75 -6.62 -0.58
CA PHE A 109 4.03 -6.10 -1.06
C PHE A 109 4.56 -6.92 -2.25
N TYR A 110 4.57 -8.25 -2.13
CA TYR A 110 5.01 -9.10 -3.26
C TYR A 110 4.06 -9.04 -4.45
N LYS A 111 2.75 -8.85 -4.22
CA LYS A 111 1.81 -8.56 -5.31
C LYS A 111 2.13 -7.23 -6.00
N HIS A 112 2.51 -6.19 -5.23
CA HIS A 112 2.94 -4.90 -5.78
C HIS A 112 4.14 -5.07 -6.70
N GLU A 113 5.22 -5.69 -6.20
CA GLU A 113 6.43 -5.94 -6.99
C GLU A 113 6.14 -6.74 -8.25
N PHE A 114 5.33 -7.80 -8.14
CA PHE A 114 4.91 -8.60 -9.30
C PHE A 114 4.16 -7.76 -10.34
N TRP A 115 3.28 -6.87 -9.88
CA TRP A 115 2.58 -5.93 -10.75
C TRP A 115 3.55 -4.93 -11.41
N GLU A 116 4.51 -4.38 -10.68
CA GLU A 116 5.52 -3.46 -11.24
C GLU A 116 6.35 -4.13 -12.34
N THR A 117 6.82 -5.36 -12.09
CA THR A 117 7.55 -6.15 -13.09
C THR A 117 6.70 -6.41 -14.33
N ARG A 118 5.43 -6.78 -14.17
CA ARG A 118 4.54 -7.07 -15.31
C ARG A 118 4.26 -5.84 -16.18
N ASN A 119 4.36 -4.63 -15.63
CA ASN A 119 4.10 -3.38 -16.34
C ASN A 119 5.38 -2.65 -16.75
N ASP A 120 6.55 -3.30 -16.69
CA ASP A 120 7.86 -2.72 -16.99
C ASP A 120 8.17 -1.45 -16.16
N LEU A 121 7.68 -1.40 -14.92
CA LEU A 121 7.93 -0.29 -13.98
C LEU A 121 9.11 -0.59 -13.04
N ALA A 122 9.44 -1.87 -12.85
CA ALA A 122 10.59 -2.28 -12.07
C ALA A 122 11.89 -1.98 -12.84
N VAL A 123 12.84 -1.30 -12.19
CA VAL A 123 14.16 -1.00 -12.76
C VAL A 123 15.20 -1.95 -12.18
N TYR A 124 15.77 -2.80 -13.03
CA TYR A 124 16.83 -3.73 -12.64
C TYR A 124 18.22 -3.12 -12.88
N ALA A 125 19.17 -3.36 -11.97
CA ALA A 125 20.48 -2.71 -11.98
C ALA A 125 21.31 -3.05 -13.23
N ASP A 126 21.14 -4.25 -13.80
CA ASP A 126 21.76 -4.69 -15.05
C ASP A 126 21.09 -4.13 -16.31
N GLU A 127 19.89 -3.56 -16.17
CA GLU A 127 19.11 -2.93 -17.24
C GLU A 127 19.24 -1.40 -17.24
N GLN A 128 19.84 -0.80 -16.20
CA GLN A 128 20.25 0.60 -16.18
C GLN A 128 21.38 0.84 -17.20
N LYS A 129 21.04 0.91 -18.48
CA LYS A 129 21.95 1.42 -19.51
C LYS A 129 22.05 2.94 -19.41
N GLN A 130 23.31 3.39 -19.52
CA GLN A 130 23.82 4.76 -19.61
C GLN A 130 22.90 5.78 -20.29
#